data_AF-A0AAD9WZX6-F1
#
_entry.id   AF-A0AAD9WZX6-F1
#
_cell.length_a   1.000
_cell.length_b   1.000
_cell.length_c   1.000
_cell.angle_alpha   90.00
_cell.angle_beta   90.00
_cell.angle_gamma   90.00
#
_symmetry.space_group_name_H-M   'P 1'
#
loop_
_entity.id
_entity.type
_entity.pdbx_description
1 polymer ?
#
loop_
_entity_poly.entity_id
_entity_poly.type
_entity_poly.pdbx_seq_one_letter_code
_entity_poly.pdbx_strand_id
1 'polypeptide(L)'
;MGYIYEAMDRAKEAIARSFGGNESKYEDIFKLIDARWNIQLHRPLNGAGWFLNPEFFYNTRNVDDEVANELYTCIERLVPDVETRCVIDLELSKYKNAEGLFGSPMGVRMRGKISPAEWWDSYGTSTPALQKIAIKILSLTCSSSGCEPVGVREPSYQFRAREASSSRVPQVRPMNQLLDEEESEEEIEGQDEGERLQQEELQEGIEGDDDLEFDFDA
;
A
#
# COMPACT_ATOMS: atom_id res chain seq x y z
N MET A 1 -15.97 0.73 1.19
CA MET A 1 -14.77 1.40 0.64
C MET A 1 -13.93 0.49 -0.25
N GLY A 2 -13.40 -0.64 0.24
CA GLY A 2 -12.49 -1.50 -0.55
C GLY A 2 -13.03 -2.11 -1.85
N TYR A 3 -14.36 -2.23 -2.00
CA TYR A 3 -14.99 -2.77 -3.21
C TYR A 3 -14.69 -1.96 -4.48
N ILE A 4 -14.45 -0.65 -4.36
CA ILE A 4 -14.16 0.20 -5.53
C ILE A 4 -12.76 -0.10 -6.07
N TYR A 5 -11.78 -0.31 -5.18
CA TYR A 5 -10.43 -0.71 -5.54
C TYR A 5 -10.45 -2.08 -6.25
N GLU A 6 -11.13 -3.06 -5.65
CA GLU A 6 -11.29 -4.40 -6.23
C GLU A 6 -11.98 -4.39 -7.60
N ALA A 7 -13.04 -3.57 -7.75
CA ALA A 7 -13.76 -3.47 -9.02
C ALA A 7 -12.89 -2.86 -10.14
N MET A 8 -12.05 -1.88 -9.80
CA MET A 8 -11.13 -1.26 -10.75
C MET A 8 -10.05 -2.25 -11.20
N ASP A 9 -9.47 -2.98 -10.26
CA ASP A 9 -8.44 -3.99 -10.55
C ASP A 9 -8.99 -5.08 -11.47
N ARG A 10 -10.16 -5.64 -11.15
CA ARG A 10 -10.86 -6.60 -12.03
C ARG A 10 -11.20 -6.05 -13.40
N ALA A 11 -11.52 -4.75 -13.51
CA ALA A 11 -11.81 -4.12 -14.79
C ALA A 11 -10.54 -4.06 -15.65
N LYS A 12 -9.40 -3.66 -15.08
CA LYS A 12 -8.11 -3.69 -15.77
C LYS A 12 -7.73 -5.10 -16.21
N GLU A 13 -7.87 -6.10 -15.33
CA GLU A 13 -7.62 -7.50 -15.68
C GLU A 13 -8.51 -7.99 -16.84
N ALA A 14 -9.78 -7.58 -16.87
CA ALA A 14 -10.70 -7.96 -17.94
C ALA A 14 -10.30 -7.33 -19.28
N ILE A 15 -9.85 -6.07 -19.26
CA ILE A 15 -9.31 -5.38 -20.44
C ILE A 15 -8.06 -6.10 -20.94
N ALA A 16 -7.08 -6.34 -20.07
CA ALA A 16 -5.84 -7.04 -20.44
C ALA A 16 -6.13 -8.42 -21.06
N ARG A 17 -7.04 -9.20 -20.45
CA ARG A 17 -7.47 -10.50 -20.97
C ARG A 17 -8.15 -10.40 -22.33
N SER A 18 -8.97 -9.37 -22.56
CA SER A 18 -9.66 -9.19 -23.86
C SER A 18 -8.68 -8.97 -25.02
N PHE A 19 -7.50 -8.42 -24.75
CA PHE A 19 -6.42 -8.22 -25.72
C PHE A 19 -5.36 -9.34 -25.69
N GLY A 20 -5.63 -10.44 -24.99
CA GLY A 20 -4.71 -11.59 -24.89
C GLY A 20 -3.43 -11.29 -24.11
N GLY A 21 -3.44 -10.30 -23.22
CA GLY A 21 -2.26 -9.87 -22.45
C GLY A 21 -1.23 -9.08 -23.26
N ASN A 22 -1.60 -8.60 -24.46
CA ASN A 22 -0.71 -7.74 -25.25
C ASN A 22 -0.76 -6.29 -24.75
N GLU A 23 0.21 -5.94 -23.90
CA GLU A 23 0.32 -4.63 -23.21
C GLU A 23 0.18 -3.43 -24.14
N SER A 24 0.86 -3.45 -25.30
CA SER A 24 0.79 -2.36 -26.31
C SER A 24 -0.61 -2.00 -26.79
N LYS A 25 -1.62 -2.88 -26.60
CA LYS A 25 -2.99 -2.63 -27.02
C LYS A 25 -3.85 -1.94 -25.97
N TYR A 26 -3.45 -1.99 -24.71
CA TYR A 26 -4.22 -1.46 -23.59
C TYR A 26 -3.44 -0.52 -22.68
N GLU A 27 -2.15 -0.30 -22.92
CA GLU A 27 -1.31 0.61 -22.15
C GLU A 27 -1.91 2.03 -22.10
N ASP A 28 -2.28 2.61 -23.25
CA ASP A 28 -2.91 3.93 -23.31
C ASP A 28 -4.27 3.97 -22.59
N ILE A 29 -5.01 2.86 -22.63
CA ILE A 29 -6.27 2.72 -21.92
C ILE A 29 -6.01 2.72 -20.41
N PHE A 30 -4.97 2.03 -19.95
CA PHE A 30 -4.58 1.99 -18.55
C PHE A 30 -4.11 3.36 -18.07
N LYS A 31 -3.26 4.05 -18.84
CA LYS A 31 -2.85 5.45 -18.56
C LYS A 31 -4.04 6.37 -18.37
N LEU A 32 -5.06 6.26 -19.22
CA LEU A 32 -6.28 7.05 -19.09
C LEU A 32 -7.11 6.69 -17.84
N ILE A 33 -7.21 5.40 -17.53
CA ILE A 33 -7.88 4.91 -16.32
C ILE A 33 -7.16 5.42 -15.07
N ASP A 34 -5.83 5.34 -15.05
CA ASP A 34 -4.99 5.72 -13.91
C ASP A 34 -5.01 7.23 -13.69
N ALA A 35 -4.92 8.01 -14.75
CA ALA A 35 -5.09 9.47 -14.65
C ALA A 35 -6.45 9.83 -14.03
N ARG A 36 -7.54 9.17 -14.46
CA ARG A 36 -8.88 9.43 -13.89
C ARG A 36 -9.00 8.92 -12.46
N TRP A 37 -8.43 7.76 -12.18
CA TRP A 37 -8.41 7.18 -10.85
C TRP A 37 -7.71 8.14 -9.89
N ASN A 38 -6.48 8.52 -10.16
CA ASN A 38 -5.67 9.40 -9.30
C ASN A 38 -6.31 10.77 -9.04
N ILE A 39 -6.99 11.35 -10.03
CA ILE A 39 -7.60 12.68 -9.87
C ILE A 39 -8.93 12.62 -9.10
N GLN A 40 -9.76 11.60 -9.33
CA GLN A 40 -11.17 11.62 -8.90
C GLN A 40 -11.52 10.59 -7.82
N LEU A 41 -10.85 9.44 -7.83
CA LEU A 41 -11.29 8.24 -7.11
C LEU A 41 -10.21 7.66 -6.19
N HIS A 42 -8.93 7.88 -6.46
CA HIS A 42 -7.82 7.45 -5.61
C HIS A 42 -7.87 8.28 -4.33
N ARG A 43 -8.23 7.59 -3.26
CA ARG A 43 -8.17 8.12 -1.92
C ARG A 43 -7.51 7.01 -1.11
N PRO A 44 -6.55 7.32 -0.22
CA PRO A 44 -5.95 6.32 0.67
C PRO A 44 -6.99 5.46 1.41
N LEU A 45 -8.20 5.99 1.58
CA LEU A 45 -9.32 5.28 2.18
C LEU A 45 -9.81 4.06 1.37
N ASN A 46 -9.61 4.04 0.05
CA ASN A 46 -9.98 2.92 -0.81
C ASN A 46 -9.01 1.75 -0.63
N GLY A 47 -7.69 1.95 -0.74
CA GLY A 47 -6.70 0.91 -0.49
C GLY A 47 -6.71 0.47 0.96
N ALA A 48 -6.80 1.40 1.93
CA ALA A 48 -7.00 1.04 3.35
C ALA A 48 -8.26 0.17 3.54
N GLY A 49 -9.37 0.54 2.90
CA GLY A 49 -10.61 -0.21 2.94
C GLY A 49 -10.54 -1.56 2.24
N TRP A 50 -9.69 -1.72 1.22
CA TRP A 50 -9.42 -2.99 0.56
C TRP A 50 -8.55 -3.89 1.46
N PHE A 51 -7.48 -3.34 2.04
CA PHE A 51 -6.57 -4.04 2.93
C PHE A 51 -7.29 -4.61 4.16
N LEU A 52 -8.18 -3.80 4.74
CA LEU A 52 -8.96 -4.19 5.92
C LEU A 52 -10.16 -5.06 5.56
N ASN A 53 -10.46 -5.31 4.29
CA ASN A 53 -11.49 -6.27 3.92
C ASN A 53 -10.93 -7.70 3.95
N PRO A 54 -11.37 -8.55 4.90
CA PRO A 54 -10.83 -9.89 5.04
C PRO A 54 -11.16 -10.80 3.84
N GLU A 55 -12.22 -10.51 3.08
CA GLU A 55 -12.52 -11.25 1.85
C GLU A 55 -11.43 -11.02 0.78
N PHE A 56 -10.92 -9.79 0.68
CA PHE A 56 -9.97 -9.42 -0.36
C PHE A 56 -8.54 -9.70 0.07
N PHE A 57 -8.18 -9.23 1.28
CA PHE A 57 -6.84 -9.37 1.83
C PHE A 57 -6.38 -10.83 1.87
N TYR A 58 -7.20 -11.74 2.42
CA TYR A 58 -6.79 -13.14 2.59
C TYR A 58 -6.96 -14.03 1.35
N ASN A 59 -7.72 -13.59 0.35
CA ASN A 59 -7.81 -14.31 -0.93
C ASN A 59 -6.72 -13.89 -1.92
N THR A 60 -5.99 -12.81 -1.61
CA THR A 60 -4.90 -12.30 -2.43
C THR A 60 -3.56 -12.85 -1.93
N ARG A 61 -2.70 -13.30 -2.85
CA ARG A 61 -1.41 -13.91 -2.47
C ARG A 61 -0.34 -12.88 -2.13
N ASN A 62 -0.33 -11.74 -2.81
CA ASN A 62 0.63 -10.66 -2.61
C ASN A 62 -0.16 -9.36 -2.48
N VAL A 63 0.04 -8.67 -1.36
CA VAL A 63 -0.50 -7.32 -1.17
C VAL A 63 0.51 -6.35 -1.74
N ASP A 64 0.02 -5.42 -2.55
CA ASP A 64 0.84 -4.36 -3.14
C ASP A 64 1.31 -3.37 -2.07
N ASP A 65 2.54 -2.89 -2.21
CA ASP A 65 3.15 -1.90 -1.33
C ASP A 65 2.34 -0.59 -1.35
N GLU A 66 1.71 -0.25 -2.48
CA GLU A 66 0.79 0.89 -2.59
C GLU A 66 -0.36 0.78 -1.58
N VAL A 67 -1.02 -0.37 -1.54
CA VAL A 67 -2.18 -0.60 -0.66
C VAL A 67 -1.76 -0.56 0.81
N ALA A 68 -0.55 -1.05 1.13
CA ALA A 68 0.02 -0.92 2.45
C ALA A 68 0.28 0.55 2.82
N ASN A 69 0.91 1.33 1.94
CA ASN A 69 1.19 2.75 2.14
C ASN A 69 -0.10 3.58 2.31
N GLU A 70 -1.15 3.26 1.57
CA GLU A 70 -2.47 3.88 1.71
C GLU A 70 -3.09 3.63 3.09
N LEU A 71 -2.97 2.41 3.61
CA LEU A 71 -3.40 2.08 4.97
C LEU A 71 -2.67 2.92 6.01
N TYR A 72 -1.34 2.97 5.93
CA TYR A 72 -0.52 3.74 6.88
C TYR A 72 -0.85 5.24 6.81
N THR A 73 -1.02 5.79 5.61
CA THR A 73 -1.48 7.17 5.40
C THR A 73 -2.83 7.43 6.09
N CYS A 74 -3.77 6.48 6.02
CA CYS A 74 -5.04 6.58 6.73
C CYS A 74 -4.88 6.52 8.24
N ILE A 75 -4.03 5.63 8.76
CA ILE A 75 -3.77 5.49 10.20
C ILE A 75 -3.17 6.78 10.77
N GLU A 76 -2.16 7.34 10.09
CA GLU A 76 -1.52 8.59 10.52
C GLU A 76 -2.51 9.75 10.62
N ARG A 77 -3.42 9.86 9.65
CA ARG A 77 -4.46 10.91 9.64
C ARG A 77 -5.53 10.69 10.71
N LEU A 78 -5.86 9.45 11.05
CA LEU A 78 -6.93 9.11 11.98
C LEU A 78 -6.47 9.03 13.43
N VAL A 79 -5.19 8.77 13.67
CA VAL A 79 -4.59 8.57 14.99
C VAL A 79 -3.37 9.48 15.09
N PRO A 80 -3.45 10.63 15.76
CA PRO A 80 -2.29 11.51 15.93
C PRO A 80 -1.26 11.00 16.94
N ASP A 81 -1.69 10.13 17.86
CA ASP A 81 -0.86 9.56 18.93
C ASP A 81 0.07 8.46 18.43
N VAL A 82 1.38 8.61 18.67
CA VAL A 82 2.41 7.71 18.12
C VAL A 82 2.41 6.37 18.84
N GLU A 83 2.26 6.35 20.16
CA GLU A 83 2.19 5.11 20.94
C GLU A 83 1.02 4.22 20.48
N THR A 84 -0.13 4.81 20.20
CA THR A 84 -1.28 4.09 19.65
C THR A 84 -0.98 3.53 18.25
N ARG A 85 -0.25 4.26 17.39
CA ARG A 85 0.20 3.74 16.08
C ARG A 85 1.12 2.53 16.23
N CYS A 86 2.08 2.56 17.16
CA CYS A 86 2.93 1.40 17.45
C CYS A 86 2.11 0.17 17.86
N VAL A 87 1.07 0.36 18.68
CA VAL A 87 0.16 -0.74 19.06
C VAL A 87 -0.60 -1.27 17.85
N ILE A 88 -1.09 -0.37 16.98
CA ILE A 88 -1.80 -0.76 15.75
C ILE A 88 -0.89 -1.58 14.84
N ASP A 89 0.39 -1.25 14.71
CA ASP A 89 1.34 -2.01 13.88
C ASP A 89 1.59 -3.43 14.38
N LEU A 90 1.69 -3.59 15.70
CA LEU A 90 1.77 -4.91 16.33
C LEU A 90 0.48 -5.71 16.10
N GLU A 91 -0.67 -5.06 16.20
CA GLU A 91 -1.97 -5.68 15.95
C GLU A 91 -2.19 -6.01 14.46
N LEU A 92 -1.68 -5.19 13.54
CA LEU A 92 -1.71 -5.45 12.10
C LEU A 92 -0.95 -6.72 11.75
N SER A 93 0.16 -6.98 12.45
CA SER A 93 0.92 -8.23 12.26
C SER A 93 0.06 -9.46 12.59
N LYS A 94 -0.72 -9.41 13.68
CA LYS A 94 -1.66 -10.49 14.04
C LYS A 94 -2.74 -10.70 12.98
N TYR A 95 -3.29 -9.61 12.44
CA TYR A 95 -4.25 -9.68 11.34
C TYR A 95 -3.60 -10.30 10.09
N LYS A 96 -2.45 -9.80 9.64
CA LYS A 96 -1.72 -10.32 8.47
C LYS A 96 -1.46 -11.82 8.58
N ASN A 97 -1.06 -12.29 9.76
CA ASN A 97 -0.77 -13.70 10.04
C ASN A 97 -2.00 -14.58 10.31
N ALA A 98 -3.22 -14.01 10.26
CA ALA A 98 -4.46 -14.68 10.64
C ALA A 98 -4.41 -15.32 12.05
N GLU A 99 -3.79 -14.64 13.02
CA GLU A 99 -3.67 -15.15 14.37
C GLU A 99 -5.00 -15.10 15.14
N GLY A 100 -5.19 -16.04 16.07
CA GLY A 100 -6.36 -16.08 16.94
C GLY A 100 -7.68 -16.25 16.19
N LEU A 101 -8.65 -15.36 16.44
CA LEU A 101 -9.99 -15.44 15.85
C LEU A 101 -9.99 -15.18 14.35
N PHE A 102 -9.01 -14.43 13.83
CA PHE A 102 -8.88 -14.13 12.40
C PHE A 102 -8.71 -15.39 11.55
N GLY A 103 -7.96 -16.38 12.03
CA GLY A 103 -7.72 -17.67 11.38
C GLY A 103 -8.64 -18.80 11.87
N SER A 104 -9.56 -18.51 12.79
CA SER A 104 -10.50 -19.53 13.28
C SER A 104 -11.39 -20.09 12.14
N PRO A 105 -11.81 -21.37 12.19
CA PRO A 105 -12.63 -21.95 11.13
C PRO A 105 -13.93 -21.16 10.85
N MET A 106 -14.52 -20.55 11.88
CA MET A 106 -15.67 -19.67 11.72
C MET A 106 -15.28 -18.31 11.13
N GLY A 107 -14.21 -17.68 11.64
CA GLY A 107 -13.69 -16.42 11.12
C GLY A 107 -13.41 -16.48 9.62
N VAL A 108 -12.72 -17.54 9.18
CA VAL A 108 -12.42 -17.79 7.75
C VAL A 108 -13.69 -17.93 6.92
N ARG A 109 -14.67 -18.71 7.38
CA ARG A 109 -15.94 -18.91 6.65
C ARG A 109 -16.78 -17.64 6.53
N MET A 110 -16.63 -16.71 7.46
CA MET A 110 -17.44 -15.49 7.52
C MET A 110 -16.85 -14.31 6.73
N ARG A 111 -15.60 -14.37 6.28
CA ARG A 111 -14.88 -13.25 5.64
C ARG A 111 -15.65 -12.58 4.48
N GLY A 112 -16.35 -13.37 3.67
CA GLY A 112 -17.19 -12.89 2.56
C GLY A 112 -18.69 -13.19 2.73
N LYS A 113 -19.16 -13.38 3.97
CA LYS A 113 -20.58 -13.69 4.28
C LYS A 113 -21.31 -12.59 5.03
N ILE A 114 -20.56 -11.74 5.73
CA ILE A 114 -21.06 -10.58 6.47
C ILE A 114 -20.29 -9.34 5.99
N SER A 115 -20.76 -8.16 6.35
CA SER A 115 -20.04 -6.94 5.99
C SER A 115 -18.65 -6.92 6.67
N PRO A 116 -17.63 -6.33 6.03
CA PRO A 116 -16.29 -6.24 6.63
C PRO A 116 -16.28 -5.59 8.01
N ALA A 117 -17.10 -4.56 8.23
CA ALA A 117 -17.21 -3.89 9.53
C ALA A 117 -17.78 -4.83 10.62
N GLU A 118 -18.83 -5.60 10.32
CA GLU A 118 -19.37 -6.62 11.24
C GLU A 118 -18.38 -7.75 11.50
N TRP A 119 -17.59 -8.13 10.49
CA TRP A 119 -16.53 -9.12 10.66
C TRP A 119 -15.46 -8.64 11.64
N TRP A 120 -15.01 -7.39 11.52
CA TRP A 120 -14.08 -6.80 12.47
C TRP A 120 -14.66 -6.68 13.87
N ASP A 121 -15.94 -6.36 14.02
CA ASP A 121 -16.62 -6.34 15.32
C ASP A 121 -16.60 -7.72 16.00
N SER A 122 -16.86 -8.79 15.23
CA SER A 122 -16.95 -10.17 15.75
C SER A 122 -15.59 -10.83 16.00
N TYR A 123 -14.63 -10.64 15.08
CA TYR A 123 -13.37 -11.40 15.05
C TYR A 123 -12.12 -10.56 15.36
N GLY A 124 -12.24 -9.23 15.43
CA GLY A 124 -11.15 -8.30 15.74
C GLY A 124 -10.93 -8.03 17.23
N THR A 125 -11.63 -8.73 18.13
CA THR A 125 -11.62 -8.47 19.57
C THR A 125 -10.24 -8.62 20.22
N SER A 126 -9.34 -9.41 19.64
CA SER A 126 -7.95 -9.58 20.09
C SER A 126 -7.01 -8.44 19.70
N THR A 127 -7.50 -7.48 18.91
CA THR A 127 -6.77 -6.32 18.40
C THR A 127 -7.62 -5.06 18.54
N PRO A 128 -7.88 -4.58 19.77
CA PRO A 128 -8.85 -3.53 20.03
C PRO A 128 -8.51 -2.16 19.42
N ALA A 129 -7.23 -1.82 19.20
CA ALA A 129 -6.85 -0.55 18.59
C ALA A 129 -7.10 -0.56 17.08
N LEU A 130 -6.65 -1.61 16.41
CA LEU A 130 -6.87 -1.87 14.99
C LEU A 130 -8.35 -2.09 14.70
N GLN A 131 -9.08 -2.82 15.53
CA GLN A 131 -10.52 -3.07 15.36
C GLN A 131 -11.30 -1.76 15.25
N LYS A 132 -11.05 -0.79 16.14
CA LYS A 132 -11.73 0.51 16.12
C LYS A 132 -11.49 1.26 14.82
N ILE A 133 -10.25 1.23 14.32
CA ILE A 133 -9.89 1.92 13.07
C ILE A 133 -10.46 1.18 11.87
N ALA A 134 -10.40 -0.15 11.87
CA ALA A 134 -10.93 -0.97 10.81
C ALA A 134 -12.43 -0.74 10.63
N ILE A 135 -13.20 -0.82 11.72
CA ILE A 135 -14.64 -0.52 11.70
C ILE A 135 -14.87 0.90 11.22
N LYS A 136 -14.10 1.89 11.71
CA LYS A 136 -14.24 3.29 11.28
C LYS A 136 -14.01 3.45 9.79
N ILE A 137 -12.89 2.97 9.25
CA ILE A 137 -12.53 3.05 7.83
C ILE A 137 -13.57 2.34 6.96
N LEU A 138 -13.98 1.13 7.36
CA LEU A 138 -14.90 0.30 6.58
C LEU A 138 -16.34 0.82 6.62
N SER A 139 -16.73 1.54 7.68
CA SER A 139 -18.05 2.15 7.82
C SER A 139 -18.16 3.54 7.18
N LEU A 140 -17.04 4.14 6.75
CA LEU A 140 -17.11 5.38 5.98
C LEU A 140 -17.75 5.08 4.62
N THR A 141 -18.88 5.72 4.33
CA THR A 141 -19.57 5.58 3.05
C THR A 141 -18.86 6.43 1.99
N CYS A 142 -18.53 5.82 0.84
CA CYS A 142 -18.13 6.54 -0.36
C CYS A 142 -19.37 7.20 -0.97
N SER A 143 -19.84 8.31 -0.40
CA SER A 143 -20.98 9.04 -0.95
C SER A 143 -20.48 10.03 -2.01
N SER A 144 -20.57 9.66 -3.29
CA SER A 144 -20.40 10.57 -4.43
C SER A 144 -21.73 10.92 -5.09
N SER A 145 -22.73 11.31 -4.30
CA SER A 145 -23.88 12.09 -4.76
C SER A 145 -24.58 12.70 -3.54
N GLY A 146 -25.06 13.94 -3.67
CA GLY A 146 -25.77 14.64 -2.58
C GLY A 146 -27.00 13.86 -2.10
N CYS A 147 -27.35 14.06 -0.82
CA CYS A 147 -28.56 13.60 -0.10
C CYS A 147 -29.74 13.14 -0.98
N GLU A 148 -30.46 12.05 -0.66
CA GLU A 148 -31.23 11.90 0.59
C GLU A 148 -31.25 10.46 1.15
N PRO A 149 -31.48 10.28 2.48
CA PRO A 149 -31.49 8.97 3.10
C PRO A 149 -32.83 8.26 2.86
N VAL A 150 -32.79 7.10 2.18
CA VAL A 150 -33.91 6.15 2.17
C VAL A 150 -33.49 4.92 2.94
N GLY A 151 -34.27 4.63 3.98
CA GLY A 151 -34.04 3.54 4.91
C GLY A 151 -33.98 2.16 4.25
N VAL A 152 -33.08 1.34 4.81
CA VAL A 152 -33.12 -0.11 4.93
C VAL A 152 -33.91 -0.88 3.85
N ARG A 153 -33.17 -1.47 2.90
CA ARG A 153 -33.23 -2.91 2.59
C ARG A 153 -32.07 -3.26 1.65
N GLU A 154 -31.02 -3.90 2.15
CA GLU A 154 -30.02 -4.52 1.27
C GLU A 154 -30.69 -5.68 0.49
N PRO A 155 -30.70 -5.67 -0.85
CA PRO A 155 -30.85 -6.88 -1.61
C PRO A 155 -29.48 -7.59 -1.58
N SER A 156 -29.47 -8.84 -1.13
CA SER A 156 -28.30 -9.71 -1.15
C SER A 156 -27.61 -9.68 -2.52
N TYR A 157 -26.48 -8.98 -2.62
CA TYR A 157 -25.58 -9.05 -3.77
C TYR A 157 -24.89 -10.41 -3.75
N GLN A 158 -25.53 -11.41 -4.37
CA GLN A 158 -24.88 -12.67 -4.67
C GLN A 158 -23.99 -12.48 -5.89
N PHE A 159 -22.74 -12.06 -5.68
CA PHE A 159 -21.70 -12.22 -6.69
C PHE A 159 -21.37 -13.71 -6.78
N ARG A 160 -21.93 -14.40 -7.79
CA ARG A 160 -21.60 -15.79 -8.08
C ARG A 160 -20.17 -15.86 -8.59
N ALA A 161 -19.25 -16.35 -7.76
CA ALA A 161 -17.94 -16.79 -8.20
C ALA A 161 -18.12 -17.94 -9.22
N ARG A 162 -17.72 -17.71 -10.47
CA ARG A 162 -17.43 -18.78 -11.43
C ARG A 162 -15.94 -19.07 -11.29
N GLU A 163 -15.61 -20.23 -10.73
CA GLU A 163 -14.24 -20.76 -10.81
C GLU A 163 -13.95 -21.01 -12.29
N ALA A 164 -13.11 -20.17 -12.88
CA ALA A 164 -12.51 -20.42 -14.18
C ALA A 164 -11.16 -21.10 -13.94
N SER A 165 -10.99 -22.27 -14.55
CA SER A 165 -9.82 -23.11 -14.47
C SER A 165 -8.53 -22.32 -14.75
N SER A 166 -7.52 -22.62 -13.92
CA SER A 166 -6.17 -22.08 -13.97
C SER A 166 -5.60 -22.05 -15.39
N SER A 167 -5.47 -20.84 -15.93
CA SER A 167 -4.54 -20.49 -16.99
C SER A 167 -3.72 -19.32 -16.47
N ARG A 168 -2.39 -19.37 -16.62
CA ARG A 168 -1.46 -18.35 -16.13
C ARG A 168 -1.82 -16.99 -16.75
N VAL A 169 -2.48 -16.15 -15.98
CA VAL A 169 -2.72 -14.75 -16.33
C VAL A 169 -1.42 -13.98 -16.04
N PRO A 170 -0.92 -13.16 -16.97
CA PRO A 170 0.19 -12.24 -16.68
C PRO A 170 -0.19 -11.34 -15.51
N GLN A 171 0.72 -11.17 -14.55
CA GLN A 171 0.53 -10.22 -13.45
C GLN A 171 0.33 -8.83 -14.05
N VAL A 172 -0.82 -8.21 -13.78
CA VAL A 172 -1.09 -6.82 -14.18
C VAL A 172 -0.32 -5.91 -13.22
N ARG A 173 0.40 -4.92 -13.75
CA ARG A 173 1.16 -3.98 -12.91
C ARG A 173 0.20 -3.22 -11.98
N PRO A 174 0.62 -2.95 -10.73
CA PRO A 174 -0.15 -2.16 -9.78
C PRO A 174 -0.42 -0.74 -10.28
N MET A 175 -1.43 -0.09 -9.69
CA MET A 175 -2.18 1.02 -10.29
C MET A 175 -1.36 2.29 -10.50
N ASN A 176 -0.16 2.40 -9.92
CA ASN A 176 0.67 3.61 -9.97
C ASN A 176 2.16 3.43 -10.31
N GLN A 177 2.57 2.29 -10.88
CA GLN A 177 3.98 2.08 -11.30
C GLN A 177 4.46 2.91 -12.50
N LEU A 178 3.63 3.80 -13.06
CA LEU A 178 4.00 4.64 -14.22
C LEU A 178 4.53 6.03 -13.82
N LEU A 179 4.50 6.41 -12.55
CA LEU A 179 5.01 7.72 -12.09
C LEU A 179 6.47 7.68 -11.63
N ASP A 180 7.01 6.51 -11.29
CA ASP A 180 8.38 6.39 -10.77
C ASP A 180 9.45 6.37 -11.88
N GLU A 181 9.07 6.26 -13.16
CA GLU A 181 10.02 6.24 -14.28
C GLU A 181 10.32 7.63 -14.87
N GLU A 182 9.54 8.68 -14.54
CA GLU A 182 9.77 10.05 -15.07
C GLU A 182 10.52 10.99 -14.10
N GLU A 183 10.66 10.66 -12.81
CA GLU A 183 11.37 11.54 -11.84
C GLU A 183 12.88 11.27 -11.71
N SER A 184 13.45 10.26 -12.38
CA SER A 184 14.89 9.90 -12.22
C SER A 184 15.86 10.54 -13.24
N GLU A 185 15.41 11.40 -14.16
CA GLU A 185 16.28 11.98 -15.21
C GLU A 185 16.70 13.45 -15.01
N GLU A 186 16.33 14.12 -13.92
CA GLU A 186 16.80 15.50 -13.61
C GLU A 186 17.56 15.60 -12.28
N GLU A 187 18.67 14.87 -12.13
CA GLU A 187 19.70 15.25 -11.14
C GLU A 187 21.09 14.67 -11.50
N ILE A 188 21.62 15.04 -12.68
CA ILE A 188 23.06 14.87 -12.97
C ILE A 188 23.56 16.15 -13.65
N GLU A 189 23.93 17.15 -12.85
CA GLU A 189 25.03 18.09 -13.15
C GLU A 189 25.25 18.99 -11.91
N GLY A 190 26.21 18.64 -11.06
CA GLY A 190 26.56 19.55 -9.95
C GLY A 190 27.37 19.02 -8.78
N GLN A 191 27.98 17.83 -8.83
CA GLN A 191 28.73 17.29 -7.67
C GLN A 191 30.19 16.89 -7.92
N ASP A 192 30.79 17.22 -9.06
CA ASP A 192 32.15 16.74 -9.41
C ASP A 192 33.27 17.79 -9.34
N GLU A 193 33.02 18.99 -8.78
CA GLU A 193 34.07 20.02 -8.58
C GLU A 193 34.53 20.19 -7.11
N GLY A 194 33.80 19.66 -6.13
CA GLY A 194 34.12 19.82 -4.70
C GLY A 194 35.16 18.84 -4.15
N GLU A 195 35.24 17.62 -4.70
CA GLU A 195 36.13 16.58 -4.17
C GLU A 195 37.55 16.62 -4.77
N ARG A 196 37.74 17.31 -5.91
CA ARG A 196 39.08 17.50 -6.51
C ARG A 196 39.96 18.51 -5.76
N LEU A 197 39.37 19.40 -4.95
CA LEU A 197 40.12 20.44 -4.24
C LEU A 197 40.55 20.03 -2.81
N GLN A 198 40.14 18.86 -2.32
CA GLN A 198 40.58 18.34 -1.01
C GLN A 198 41.68 17.27 -1.10
N GLN A 199 41.94 16.72 -2.28
CA GLN A 199 43.04 15.78 -2.50
C GLN A 199 44.37 16.45 -2.90
N GLU A 200 44.35 17.69 -3.40
CA GLU A 200 45.60 18.44 -3.71
C GLU A 200 46.25 19.08 -2.47
N GLU A 201 45.51 19.43 -1.41
CA GLU A 201 46.10 20.05 -0.19
C GLU A 201 46.77 19.06 0.77
N LEU A 202 46.62 17.74 0.57
CA LEU A 202 47.22 16.71 1.44
C LEU A 202 48.53 16.11 0.92
N GLN A 203 49.05 16.59 -0.22
CA GLN A 203 50.28 16.08 -0.82
C GLN A 203 51.46 17.09 -0.88
N GLU A 204 51.25 18.35 -0.49
CA GLU A 204 52.33 19.37 -0.41
C GLU A 204 52.87 19.63 1.01
N GLY A 205 52.49 18.85 2.03
CA GLY A 205 52.80 19.13 3.44
C GLY A 205 53.94 18.32 4.09
N ILE A 206 54.74 17.54 3.36
CA ILE A 206 55.79 16.70 3.97
C ILE A 206 57.13 16.88 3.25
N GLU A 207 57.74 18.06 3.33
CA GLU A 207 59.20 18.23 3.21
C GLU A 207 59.67 19.39 4.12
N GLY A 208 60.64 19.09 4.99
CA GLY A 208 61.38 20.05 5.85
C GLY A 208 60.68 20.32 7.17
N ASP A 209 61.27 20.22 8.35
CA ASP A 209 62.65 20.12 8.80
C ASP A 209 62.57 19.52 10.21
N ASP A 210 63.63 18.88 10.69
CA ASP A 210 64.19 19.07 12.05
C ASP A 210 65.21 17.95 12.34
N ASP A 211 66.38 18.10 11.70
CA ASP A 211 67.64 17.70 12.33
C ASP A 211 67.88 18.64 13.52
N LEU A 212 67.74 18.18 14.76
CA LEU A 212 68.58 18.67 15.86
C LEU A 212 68.74 17.61 16.96
N GLU A 213 69.93 17.03 16.92
CA GLU A 213 70.65 16.23 17.90
C GLU A 213 70.70 16.90 19.30
N PHE A 214 70.43 16.15 20.37
CA PHE A 214 71.02 16.45 21.69
C PHE A 214 71.10 15.19 22.57
N ASP A 215 72.32 14.66 22.69
CA ASP A 215 72.74 13.71 23.72
C ASP A 215 72.71 14.35 25.12
N PHE A 216 72.33 13.58 26.15
CA PHE A 216 73.16 13.42 27.35
C PHE A 216 72.74 12.21 28.21
N ASP A 217 73.76 11.46 28.61
CA ASP A 217 73.76 10.26 29.46
C ASP A 217 73.36 10.49 30.94
N ALA A 218 72.99 9.35 31.56
CA ALA A 218 73.08 8.94 32.98
C ALA A 218 72.17 9.57 34.05
#